data_AF-A0A379TB49-F1
#
_entry.id   AF-A0A379TB49-F1
#
_cell.length_a   1.000
_cell.length_b   1.000
_cell.length_c   1.000
_cell.angle_alpha   90.00
_cell.angle_beta   90.00
_cell.angle_gamma   90.00
#
_symmetry.space_group_name_H-M   'P 1'
#
loop_
_entity.id
_entity.type
_entity.pdbx_description
1 polymer ?
#
loop_
_entity_poly.entity_id
_entity_poly.type
_entity_poly.pdbx_seq_one_letter_code
_entity_poly.pdbx_strand_id
1 'polypeptide(L)'
;MGSGWHEWPLMIFTVFGQCVVGALIVSGLGWLTAKDDIIARQRIVRSMFFLWLVMGLGFLASIMHLGSPMRAFNSLNRVGASALSNEIAAGSVFFAVGGIWWLVAVLGKMPPALGKVWLLVSMALGVAFIWAMTLVYQIDTVPTWYNGYTTLAFFLTAFLCGPVFAALLLRIARVPFCSVTFASISGLALVVCVAVIVLQGLSLSTLHSSVQQASHLAPDYGMLKVWRIVLLAAGLGCWLCPLIRRREPHTVWFAARCRAGAGGRNYWPRTFLWPAYDRRYGSRRLICACGATRTFRDCLNDHFFTT
;
A
#
# COMPACT_ATOMS: atom_id res chain seq x y z
N MET A 1 34.47 -8.95 0.29
CA MET A 1 33.16 -8.75 0.97
C MET A 1 32.10 -9.34 0.07
N GLY A 2 31.28 -10.28 0.57
CA GLY A 2 30.16 -10.82 -0.20
C GLY A 2 29.22 -9.67 -0.60
N SER A 3 28.64 -9.73 -1.78
CA SER A 3 27.93 -8.62 -2.45
C SER A 3 26.59 -8.22 -1.80
N GLY A 4 26.40 -8.50 -0.51
CA GLY A 4 25.22 -8.12 0.28
C GLY A 4 23.93 -8.86 -0.09
N TRP A 5 23.93 -9.69 -1.15
CA TRP A 5 22.74 -10.41 -1.65
C TRP A 5 22.07 -11.29 -0.61
N HIS A 6 22.80 -11.76 0.39
CA HIS A 6 22.20 -12.51 1.48
C HIS A 6 21.22 -11.68 2.30
N GLU A 7 21.39 -10.37 2.47
CA GLU A 7 20.51 -9.58 3.35
C GLU A 7 19.25 -9.03 2.65
N TRP A 8 19.21 -9.13 1.32
CA TRP A 8 18.07 -8.67 0.51
C TRP A 8 16.71 -9.23 0.93
N PRO A 9 16.56 -10.52 1.27
CA PRO A 9 15.26 -11.06 1.66
C PRO A 9 14.72 -10.43 2.95
N LEU A 10 15.61 -10.12 3.91
CA LEU A 10 15.23 -9.44 5.15
C LEU A 10 14.80 -8.00 4.87
N MET A 11 15.49 -7.30 3.98
CA MET A 11 15.08 -5.96 3.54
C MET A 11 13.72 -5.99 2.82
N ILE A 12 13.46 -6.99 1.98
CA ILE A 12 12.16 -7.15 1.31
C ILE A 12 11.05 -7.38 2.34
N PHE A 13 11.27 -8.29 3.30
CA PHE A 13 10.31 -8.59 4.36
C PHE A 13 9.95 -7.33 5.17
N THR A 14 10.96 -6.58 5.63
CA THR A 14 10.76 -5.40 6.47
C THR A 14 10.08 -4.27 5.71
N VAL A 15 10.53 -3.95 4.49
CA VAL A 15 9.92 -2.89 3.67
C VAL A 15 8.50 -3.26 3.27
N PHE A 16 8.24 -4.50 2.84
CA PHE A 16 6.88 -4.94 2.50
C PHE A 16 5.96 -4.91 3.71
N GLY A 17 6.43 -5.37 4.88
CA GLY A 17 5.68 -5.29 6.13
C GLY A 17 5.30 -3.86 6.49
N GLN A 18 6.25 -2.92 6.45
CA GLN A 18 6.01 -1.49 6.70
C GLN A 18 5.01 -0.88 5.70
N CYS A 19 5.14 -1.21 4.41
CA CYS A 19 4.21 -0.77 3.38
C CYS A 19 2.79 -1.28 3.63
N VAL A 20 2.65 -2.57 3.95
CA VAL A 20 1.36 -3.23 4.20
C VAL A 20 0.69 -2.65 5.43
N VAL A 21 1.42 -2.46 6.54
CA VAL A 21 0.88 -1.86 7.77
C VAL A 21 0.39 -0.44 7.50
N GLY A 22 1.22 0.40 6.88
CA GLY A 22 0.82 1.77 6.55
C GLY A 22 -0.41 1.81 5.64
N ALA A 23 -0.45 0.93 4.63
CA ALA A 23 -1.58 0.87 3.71
C ALA A 23 -2.85 0.29 4.36
N LEU A 24 -2.74 -0.67 5.27
CA LEU A 24 -3.86 -1.20 6.06
C LEU A 24 -4.48 -0.10 6.93
N ILE A 25 -3.65 0.71 7.60
CA ILE A 25 -4.12 1.84 8.41
C ILE A 25 -4.92 2.81 7.53
N VAL A 26 -4.33 3.29 6.42
CA VAL A 26 -4.98 4.29 5.56
C VAL A 26 -6.25 3.74 4.89
N SER A 27 -6.20 2.53 4.33
CA SER A 27 -7.36 1.92 3.67
C SER A 27 -8.44 1.50 4.67
N GLY A 28 -8.06 1.06 5.87
CA GLY A 28 -9.00 0.74 6.93
C GLY A 28 -9.66 1.99 7.53
N LEU A 29 -8.95 3.12 7.65
CA LEU A 29 -9.58 4.41 7.95
C LEU A 29 -10.60 4.80 6.87
N GLY A 30 -10.27 4.60 5.59
CA GLY A 30 -11.21 4.77 4.48
C GLY A 30 -12.45 3.87 4.58
N TRP A 31 -12.28 2.64 5.08
CA TRP A 31 -13.41 1.73 5.33
C TRP A 31 -14.28 2.17 6.52
N LEU A 32 -13.67 2.76 7.56
CA LEU A 32 -14.38 3.30 8.73
C LEU A 32 -15.16 4.56 8.38
N THR A 33 -14.65 5.42 7.50
CA THR A 33 -15.35 6.64 7.05
C THR A 33 -16.49 6.36 6.08
N ALA A 34 -16.38 5.31 5.25
CA ALA A 34 -17.43 4.88 4.31
C ALA A 34 -18.62 4.16 4.98
N LYS A 35 -18.96 4.51 6.23
CA LYS A 35 -19.94 3.79 7.08
C LYS A 35 -21.31 3.55 6.41
N ASP A 36 -21.77 4.50 5.60
CA ASP A 36 -23.10 4.51 4.97
C ASP A 36 -23.08 3.89 3.55
N ASP A 37 -21.90 3.63 2.98
CA ASP A 37 -21.73 3.04 1.65
C ASP A 37 -21.16 1.61 1.75
N ILE A 38 -22.08 0.65 1.84
CA ILE A 38 -21.77 -0.79 1.90
C ILE A 38 -21.02 -1.23 0.63
N ILE A 39 -21.35 -0.67 -0.53
CA ILE A 39 -20.73 -1.05 -1.81
C ILE A 39 -19.27 -0.58 -1.83
N ALA A 40 -19.00 0.66 -1.43
CA ALA A 40 -17.64 1.18 -1.31
C ALA A 40 -16.83 0.36 -0.30
N ARG A 41 -17.38 0.07 0.89
CA ARG A 41 -16.72 -0.77 1.90
C ARG A 41 -16.34 -2.14 1.35
N GLN A 42 -17.24 -2.80 0.62
CA GLN A 42 -16.96 -4.10 0.03
C GLN A 42 -15.87 -4.03 -1.05
N ARG A 43 -15.84 -2.96 -1.86
CA ARG A 43 -14.78 -2.74 -2.86
C ARG A 43 -13.42 -2.51 -2.20
N ILE A 44 -13.36 -1.72 -1.11
CA ILE A 44 -12.13 -1.51 -0.33
C ILE A 44 -11.62 -2.84 0.21
N VAL A 45 -12.47 -3.60 0.91
CA VAL A 45 -12.10 -4.91 1.48
C VAL A 45 -11.60 -5.87 0.39
N ARG A 46 -12.24 -5.92 -0.77
CA ARG A 46 -11.76 -6.75 -1.88
C ARG A 46 -10.39 -6.30 -2.40
N SER A 47 -10.15 -4.99 -2.49
CA SER A 47 -8.84 -4.46 -2.90
C SER A 47 -7.71 -4.77 -1.90
N MET A 48 -8.04 -4.94 -0.61
CA MET A 48 -7.06 -5.33 0.42
C MET A 48 -6.47 -6.73 0.19
N PHE A 49 -6.98 -7.53 -0.74
CA PHE A 49 -6.32 -8.76 -1.20
C PHE A 49 -4.82 -8.52 -1.52
N PHE A 50 -4.52 -7.41 -2.19
CA PHE A 50 -3.15 -7.08 -2.57
C PHE A 50 -2.25 -6.75 -1.35
N LEU A 51 -2.81 -6.28 -0.23
CA LEU A 51 -2.05 -6.09 1.01
C LEU A 51 -1.54 -7.44 1.54
N TRP A 52 -2.44 -8.41 1.65
CA TRP A 52 -2.11 -9.74 2.16
C TRP A 52 -1.23 -10.51 1.17
N LEU A 53 -1.40 -10.30 -0.13
CA LEU A 53 -0.50 -10.85 -1.14
C LEU A 53 0.93 -10.33 -0.95
N VAL A 54 1.12 -9.01 -0.84
CA VAL A 54 2.45 -8.40 -0.63
C VAL A 54 3.05 -8.86 0.70
N MET A 55 2.25 -8.94 1.76
CA MET A 55 2.72 -9.45 3.05
C MET A 55 3.15 -10.91 2.97
N GLY A 56 2.38 -11.75 2.27
CA GLY A 56 2.70 -13.16 2.04
C GLY A 56 4.00 -13.33 1.26
N LEU A 57 4.25 -12.50 0.24
CA LEU A 57 5.52 -12.47 -0.48
C LEU A 57 6.69 -12.04 0.43
N GLY A 58 6.47 -11.08 1.33
CA GLY A 58 7.45 -10.70 2.34
C GLY A 58 7.83 -11.88 3.25
N PHE A 59 6.84 -12.62 3.74
CA PHE A 59 7.09 -13.83 4.54
C PHE A 59 7.82 -14.92 3.76
N LEU A 60 7.44 -15.13 2.50
CA LEU A 60 8.10 -16.12 1.65
C LEU A 60 9.58 -15.77 1.46
N ALA A 61 9.91 -14.50 1.21
CA ALA A 61 11.29 -14.03 1.14
C ALA A 61 12.05 -14.29 2.44
N SER A 62 11.42 -14.00 3.60
CA SER A 62 12.01 -14.27 4.92
C SER A 62 12.32 -15.76 5.13
N ILE A 63 11.36 -16.64 4.86
CA ILE A 63 11.53 -18.10 5.04
C ILE A 63 12.61 -18.66 4.11
N MET A 64 12.66 -18.20 2.86
CA MET A 64 13.68 -18.63 1.90
C MET A 64 15.10 -18.23 2.32
N HIS A 65 15.23 -17.18 3.13
CA HIS A 65 16.52 -16.71 3.64
C HIS A 65 17.06 -17.52 4.81
N LEU A 66 16.17 -18.05 5.66
CA LEU A 66 16.52 -18.88 6.82
C LEU A 66 17.15 -20.24 6.46
N GLY A 67 17.20 -20.61 5.18
CA GLY A 67 17.84 -21.82 4.66
C GLY A 67 17.10 -23.12 4.96
N SER A 68 16.43 -23.26 6.11
CA SER A 68 15.51 -24.38 6.37
C SER A 68 14.19 -23.95 7.03
N PRO A 69 13.05 -24.04 6.30
CA PRO A 69 11.73 -23.65 6.81
C PRO A 69 11.34 -24.36 8.10
N MET A 70 11.73 -25.62 8.27
CA MET A 70 11.39 -26.39 9.48
C MET A 70 12.08 -25.88 10.75
N ARG A 71 13.25 -25.22 10.63
CA ARG A 71 13.92 -24.61 11.79
C ARG A 71 13.31 -23.26 12.19
N ALA A 72 12.56 -22.60 11.31
CA ALA A 72 11.86 -21.37 11.65
C ALA A 72 10.86 -21.61 12.80
N PHE A 73 10.21 -22.77 12.85
CA PHE A 73 9.33 -23.14 13.97
C PHE A 73 10.08 -23.25 15.29
N ASN A 74 11.33 -23.72 15.29
CA ASN A 74 12.15 -23.78 16.50
C ASN A 74 12.48 -22.37 17.04
N SER A 75 12.53 -21.36 16.16
CA SER A 75 12.73 -19.97 16.60
C SER A 75 11.56 -19.45 17.46
N LEU A 76 10.35 -19.98 17.27
CA LEU A 76 9.17 -19.60 18.06
C LEU A 76 9.25 -20.08 19.52
N ASN A 77 10.09 -21.07 19.83
CA ASN A 77 10.31 -21.51 21.22
C ASN A 77 11.04 -20.47 22.08
N ARG A 78 11.53 -19.38 21.49
CA ARG A 78 12.21 -18.26 22.18
C ARG A 78 11.45 -16.93 22.09
N VAL A 79 10.14 -16.97 21.82
CA VAL A 79 9.30 -15.76 21.91
C VAL A 79 9.40 -15.20 23.34
N GLY A 80 9.63 -13.89 23.44
CA GLY A 80 9.90 -13.16 24.68
C GLY A 80 11.39 -13.00 25.00
N ALA A 81 12.25 -13.91 24.52
CA ALA A 81 13.68 -13.90 24.85
C ALA A 81 14.58 -13.36 23.72
N SER A 82 14.12 -13.38 22.46
CA SER A 82 14.90 -12.93 21.30
C SER A 82 14.11 -11.94 20.45
N ALA A 83 14.74 -10.82 20.09
CA ALA A 83 14.13 -9.82 19.21
C ALA A 83 13.71 -10.40 17.85
N LEU A 84 14.54 -11.26 17.25
CA LEU A 84 14.25 -11.92 15.97
C LEU A 84 13.03 -12.85 16.06
N SER A 85 12.92 -13.61 17.16
CA SER A 85 11.75 -14.46 17.42
C SER A 85 10.48 -13.62 17.59
N ASN A 86 10.59 -12.51 18.34
CA ASN A 86 9.48 -11.58 18.56
C ASN A 86 9.00 -10.93 17.25
N GLU A 87 9.91 -10.58 16.35
CA GLU A 87 9.58 -10.05 15.02
C GLU A 87 8.75 -11.04 14.19
N ILE A 88 9.22 -12.29 14.09
CA ILE A 88 8.52 -13.34 13.32
C ILE A 88 7.15 -13.63 13.95
N ALA A 89 7.08 -13.73 15.27
CA ALA A 89 5.83 -13.96 15.99
C ALA A 89 4.85 -12.78 15.81
N ALA A 90 5.30 -11.55 16.01
CA ALA A 90 4.46 -10.36 15.84
C ALA A 90 3.94 -10.23 14.41
N GLY A 91 4.79 -10.47 13.41
CA GLY A 91 4.39 -10.48 12.01
C GLY A 91 3.37 -11.58 11.71
N SER A 92 3.59 -12.80 12.22
CA SER A 92 2.68 -13.93 12.01
C SER A 92 1.31 -13.68 12.62
N VAL A 93 1.27 -13.11 13.84
CA VAL A 93 0.04 -12.71 14.52
C VAL A 93 -0.67 -11.60 13.73
N PHE A 94 0.06 -10.57 13.28
CA PHE A 94 -0.50 -9.50 12.45
C PHE A 94 -1.14 -10.06 11.16
N PHE A 95 -0.42 -10.92 10.44
CA PHE A 95 -0.89 -11.53 9.20
C PHE A 95 -2.09 -12.45 9.42
N ALA A 96 -2.07 -13.29 10.46
CA ALA A 96 -3.18 -14.17 10.79
C ALA A 96 -4.42 -13.38 11.21
N VAL A 97 -4.29 -12.47 12.18
CA VAL A 97 -5.42 -11.71 12.73
C VAL A 97 -6.02 -10.79 11.66
N GLY A 98 -5.19 -10.07 10.90
CA GLY A 98 -5.68 -9.19 9.84
C GLY A 98 -6.13 -9.92 8.57
N GLY A 99 -5.45 -10.99 8.18
CA GLY A 99 -5.82 -11.81 7.03
C GLY A 99 -7.13 -12.57 7.25
N ILE A 100 -7.34 -13.13 8.44
CA ILE A 100 -8.63 -13.76 8.82
C ILE A 100 -9.74 -12.71 8.85
N TRP A 101 -9.48 -11.54 9.44
CA TRP A 101 -10.44 -10.43 9.41
C TRP A 101 -10.87 -10.12 7.97
N TRP A 102 -9.89 -9.96 7.07
CA TRP A 102 -10.14 -9.69 5.66
C TRP A 102 -10.95 -10.80 4.98
N LEU A 103 -10.60 -12.07 5.23
CA LEU A 103 -11.30 -13.21 4.64
C LEU A 103 -12.77 -13.24 5.06
N VAL A 104 -13.05 -13.09 6.36
CA VAL A 104 -14.42 -13.05 6.88
C VAL A 104 -15.19 -11.84 6.35
N ALA A 105 -14.53 -10.69 6.21
CA ALA A 105 -15.11 -9.49 5.62
C ALA A 105 -15.44 -9.68 4.12
N VAL A 106 -14.57 -10.31 3.33
CA VAL A 106 -14.83 -10.63 1.91
C VAL A 106 -16.03 -11.57 1.76
N LEU A 107 -16.15 -12.56 2.66
CA LEU A 107 -17.26 -13.52 2.68
C LEU A 107 -18.60 -12.88 3.09
N GLY A 108 -18.62 -11.63 3.53
CA GLY A 108 -19.83 -10.92 3.95
C GLY A 108 -20.44 -11.47 5.24
N LYS A 109 -19.72 -12.32 5.98
CA LYS A 109 -20.19 -12.94 7.24
C LYS A 109 -19.85 -12.12 8.48
N MET A 110 -19.35 -10.90 8.31
CA MET A 110 -18.81 -10.10 9.40
C MET A 110 -19.87 -9.18 10.04
N PRO A 111 -20.14 -9.31 11.35
CA PRO A 111 -20.98 -8.36 12.07
C PRO A 111 -20.36 -6.95 12.03
N PRO A 112 -21.14 -5.87 11.79
CA PRO A 112 -20.59 -4.53 11.59
C PRO A 112 -19.77 -3.97 12.78
N ALA A 113 -20.18 -4.25 14.02
CA ALA A 113 -19.47 -3.78 15.21
C ALA A 113 -18.17 -4.58 15.44
N LEU A 114 -18.24 -5.90 15.34
CA LEU A 114 -17.08 -6.80 15.47
C LEU A 114 -16.03 -6.50 14.40
N GLY A 115 -16.45 -6.27 13.16
CA GLY A 115 -15.55 -5.94 12.07
C GLY A 115 -14.78 -4.63 12.28
N LYS A 116 -15.39 -3.62 12.92
CA LYS A 116 -14.71 -2.37 13.26
C LYS A 116 -13.64 -2.59 14.34
N VAL A 117 -14.01 -3.23 15.45
CA VAL A 117 -13.08 -3.47 16.57
C VAL A 117 -11.92 -4.35 16.11
N TRP A 118 -12.19 -5.43 15.38
CA TRP A 118 -11.17 -6.32 14.88
C TRP A 118 -10.22 -5.61 13.90
N LEU A 119 -10.74 -4.77 12.99
CA LEU A 119 -9.90 -3.95 12.12
C LEU A 119 -8.94 -3.04 12.91
N LEU A 120 -9.43 -2.38 13.96
CA LEU A 120 -8.61 -1.54 14.83
C LEU A 120 -7.53 -2.35 15.55
N VAL A 121 -7.88 -3.55 16.04
CA VAL A 121 -6.90 -4.48 16.62
C VAL A 121 -5.84 -4.88 15.59
N SER A 122 -6.22 -5.17 14.34
CA SER A 122 -5.27 -5.47 13.26
C SER A 122 -4.34 -4.30 12.94
N MET A 123 -4.84 -3.06 12.97
CA MET A 123 -3.99 -1.87 12.82
C MET A 123 -2.99 -1.73 13.98
N ALA A 124 -3.45 -1.92 15.22
CA ALA A 124 -2.59 -1.86 16.40
C ALA A 124 -1.51 -2.96 16.38
N LEU A 125 -1.87 -4.18 15.98
CA LEU A 125 -0.92 -5.27 15.78
C LEU A 125 0.09 -4.96 14.67
N GLY A 126 -0.32 -4.26 13.61
CA GLY A 126 0.60 -3.79 12.57
C GLY A 126 1.63 -2.79 13.10
N VAL A 127 1.21 -1.86 13.95
CA VAL A 127 2.12 -0.91 14.63
C VAL A 127 3.08 -1.65 15.56
N ALA A 128 2.57 -2.61 16.35
CA ALA A 128 3.39 -3.45 17.22
C ALA A 128 4.37 -4.31 16.42
N PHE A 129 4.00 -4.76 15.21
CA PHE A 129 4.88 -5.49 14.32
C PHE A 129 6.02 -4.61 13.80
N ILE A 130 5.76 -3.38 13.34
CA ILE A 130 6.84 -2.43 12.98
C ILE A 130 7.75 -2.20 14.18
N TRP A 131 7.18 -2.00 15.38
CA TRP A 131 7.97 -1.86 16.60
C TRP A 131 8.87 -3.08 16.86
N ALA A 132 8.34 -4.29 16.75
CA ALA A 132 9.12 -5.52 16.91
C ALA A 132 10.28 -5.60 15.91
N MET A 133 10.10 -5.17 14.65
CA MET A 133 11.20 -5.07 13.69
C MET A 133 12.31 -4.12 14.18
N THR A 134 11.95 -2.98 14.78
CA THR A 134 12.97 -2.02 15.24
C THR A 134 13.85 -2.58 16.35
N LEU A 135 13.29 -3.44 17.21
CA LEU A 135 14.04 -4.09 18.30
C LEU A 135 15.12 -5.05 17.78
N VAL A 136 14.99 -5.55 16.56
CA VAL A 136 16.04 -6.38 15.93
C VAL A 136 17.29 -5.55 15.60
N TYR A 137 17.13 -4.25 15.35
CA TYR A 137 18.24 -3.34 15.03
C TYR A 137 18.75 -2.55 16.24
N GLN A 138 18.00 -2.53 17.36
CA GLN A 138 18.44 -1.91 18.61
C GLN A 138 19.32 -2.87 19.42
N ILE A 139 20.48 -3.21 18.86
CA ILE A 139 21.48 -4.06 19.52
C ILE A 139 22.63 -3.18 20.01
N ASP A 140 22.93 -3.23 21.31
CA ASP A 140 23.96 -2.40 21.96
C ASP A 140 25.37 -2.59 21.36
N THR A 141 25.63 -3.76 20.75
CA THR A 141 26.93 -4.08 20.14
C THR A 141 27.17 -3.38 18.80
N VAL A 142 26.15 -2.76 18.20
CA VAL A 142 26.27 -2.02 16.93
C VAL A 142 25.78 -0.57 17.12
N PRO A 143 26.66 0.35 17.58
CA PRO A 143 26.30 1.72 17.92
C PRO A 143 25.65 2.52 16.78
N THR A 144 25.96 2.17 15.54
CA THR A 144 25.39 2.84 14.34
C THR A 144 23.89 2.57 14.17
N TRP A 145 23.38 1.46 14.69
CA TRP A 145 21.95 1.11 14.65
C TRP A 145 21.24 1.39 15.97
N TYR A 146 21.98 1.34 17.08
CA TYR A 146 21.49 1.61 18.43
C TYR A 146 21.23 3.10 18.67
N ASN A 147 20.14 3.61 18.07
CA ASN A 147 19.69 4.99 18.25
C ASN A 147 18.22 5.14 17.82
N GLY A 148 17.60 6.24 18.26
CA GLY A 148 16.21 6.55 17.91
C GLY A 148 15.98 6.82 16.42
N TYR A 149 17.02 7.19 15.65
CA TYR A 149 16.88 7.42 14.21
C TYR A 149 16.51 6.15 13.45
N THR A 150 17.03 4.99 13.88
CA THR A 150 16.65 3.69 13.32
C THR A 150 15.16 3.43 13.48
N THR A 151 14.64 3.57 14.70
CA THR A 151 13.19 3.38 14.97
C THR A 151 12.35 4.35 14.15
N LEU A 152 12.73 5.62 14.13
CA LEU A 152 12.02 6.63 13.37
C LEU A 152 12.03 6.32 11.86
N ALA A 153 13.15 5.84 11.32
CA ALA A 153 13.26 5.47 9.92
C ALA A 153 12.29 4.34 9.52
N PHE A 154 12.08 3.34 10.39
CA PHE A 154 11.13 2.24 10.12
C PHE A 154 9.69 2.74 10.03
N PHE A 155 9.26 3.59 10.97
CA PHE A 155 7.92 4.19 10.92
C PHE A 155 7.77 5.17 9.75
N LEU A 156 8.82 5.95 9.43
CA LEU A 156 8.79 6.85 8.28
C LEU A 156 8.59 6.10 6.97
N THR A 157 9.14 4.89 6.79
CA THR A 157 8.85 4.07 5.60
C THR A 157 7.37 3.73 5.50
N ALA A 158 6.70 3.41 6.62
CA ALA A 158 5.26 3.15 6.62
C ALA A 158 4.45 4.41 6.27
N PHE A 159 4.85 5.59 6.74
CA PHE A 159 4.21 6.86 6.37
C PHE A 159 4.53 7.31 4.93
N LEU A 160 5.70 6.95 4.41
CA LEU A 160 6.11 7.28 3.05
C LEU A 160 5.35 6.41 2.03
N CYS A 161 5.40 5.09 2.21
CA CYS A 161 4.89 4.12 1.25
C CYS A 161 3.42 3.73 1.49
N GLY A 162 2.96 3.76 2.74
CA GLY A 162 1.60 3.36 3.12
C GLY A 162 0.49 4.14 2.41
N PRO A 163 0.49 5.49 2.44
CA PRO A 163 -0.51 6.29 1.73
C PRO A 163 -0.47 6.09 0.21
N VAL A 164 0.73 5.95 -0.38
CA VAL A 164 0.89 5.69 -1.82
C VAL A 164 0.28 4.34 -2.19
N PHE A 165 0.56 3.30 -1.41
CA PHE A 165 0.00 1.97 -1.65
C PHE A 165 -1.52 1.95 -1.41
N ALA A 166 -2.01 2.57 -0.33
CA ALA A 166 -3.44 2.70 -0.08
C ALA A 166 -4.17 3.47 -1.20
N ALA A 167 -3.58 4.55 -1.73
CA ALA A 167 -4.16 5.26 -2.87
C ALA A 167 -4.30 4.37 -4.10
N LEU A 168 -3.30 3.51 -4.38
CA LEU A 168 -3.38 2.55 -5.46
C LEU A 168 -4.55 1.58 -5.25
N LEU A 169 -4.74 1.07 -4.03
CA LEU A 169 -5.84 0.16 -3.71
C LEU A 169 -7.21 0.83 -3.82
N LEU A 170 -7.36 2.04 -3.27
CA LEU A 170 -8.61 2.81 -3.36
C LEU A 170 -8.94 3.16 -4.82
N ARG A 171 -7.93 3.43 -5.64
CA ARG A 171 -8.10 3.64 -7.09
C ARG A 171 -8.59 2.38 -7.79
N ILE A 172 -7.99 1.21 -7.50
CA ILE A 172 -8.45 -0.09 -8.03
C ILE A 172 -9.90 -0.36 -7.58
N ALA A 173 -10.23 -0.04 -6.33
CA ALA A 173 -11.57 -0.14 -5.77
C ALA A 173 -12.58 0.86 -6.35
N ARG A 174 -12.12 1.84 -7.14
CA ARG A 174 -12.92 2.97 -7.68
C ARG A 174 -13.67 3.73 -6.57
N VAL A 175 -13.00 3.93 -5.44
CA VAL A 175 -13.51 4.73 -4.32
C VAL A 175 -12.84 6.10 -4.39
N PRO A 176 -13.60 7.21 -4.33
CA PRO A 176 -13.00 8.54 -4.31
C PRO A 176 -12.17 8.73 -3.04
N PHE A 177 -10.98 9.31 -3.18
CA PHE A 177 -10.10 9.64 -2.06
C PHE A 177 -9.45 11.00 -2.28
N CYS A 178 -9.06 11.66 -1.19
CA CYS A 178 -8.34 12.92 -1.27
C CYS A 178 -6.87 12.65 -1.61
N SER A 179 -6.52 12.70 -2.89
CA SER A 179 -5.16 12.47 -3.33
C SER A 179 -4.16 13.47 -2.75
N VAL A 180 -4.60 14.72 -2.49
CA VAL A 180 -3.74 15.76 -1.93
C VAL A 180 -3.32 15.39 -0.50
N THR A 181 -4.24 14.90 0.32
CA THR A 181 -3.93 14.47 1.70
C THR A 181 -2.93 13.33 1.74
N PHE A 182 -3.08 12.35 0.84
CA PHE A 182 -2.17 11.19 0.83
C PHE A 182 -0.78 11.60 0.34
N ALA A 183 -0.74 12.47 -0.68
CA ALA A 183 0.51 13.05 -1.17
C ALA A 183 1.18 13.97 -0.13
N SER A 184 0.43 14.74 0.65
CA SER A 184 0.99 15.60 1.69
C SER A 184 1.58 14.78 2.84
N ILE A 185 0.93 13.67 3.25
CA ILE A 185 1.47 12.77 4.28
C ILE A 185 2.79 12.16 3.81
N SER A 186 2.82 11.57 2.60
CA SER A 186 4.06 10.99 2.05
C SER A 186 5.14 12.04 1.77
N GLY A 187 4.76 13.24 1.32
CA GLY A 187 5.69 14.35 1.10
C GLY A 187 6.31 14.85 2.40
N LEU A 188 5.51 15.02 3.46
CA LEU A 188 6.01 15.37 4.79
C LEU A 188 6.92 14.27 5.34
N ALA A 189 6.52 13.00 5.20
CA ALA A 189 7.36 11.87 5.61
C ALA A 189 8.71 11.86 4.88
N LEU A 190 8.75 12.24 3.60
CA LEU A 190 10.00 12.39 2.85
C LEU A 190 10.89 13.50 3.44
N VAL A 191 10.33 14.66 3.76
CA VAL A 191 11.06 15.78 4.38
C VAL A 191 11.66 15.36 5.73
N VAL A 192 10.86 14.72 6.59
CA VAL A 192 11.34 14.21 7.87
C VAL A 192 12.40 13.13 7.66
N CYS A 193 12.25 12.26 6.65
CA CYS A 193 13.26 11.25 6.30
C CYS A 193 14.59 11.89 5.90
N VAL A 194 14.57 12.96 5.11
CA VAL A 194 15.79 13.72 4.76
C VAL A 194 16.44 14.31 6.01
N ALA A 195 15.65 14.94 6.89
CA ALA A 195 16.17 15.49 8.14
C ALA A 195 16.83 14.41 9.02
N VAL A 196 16.17 13.25 9.19
CA VAL A 196 16.72 12.11 9.94
C VAL A 196 18.01 11.59 9.34
N ILE A 197 18.09 11.48 8.01
CA ILE A 197 19.31 11.04 7.31
C ILE A 197 20.47 12.02 7.57
N VAL A 198 20.22 13.32 7.50
CA VAL A 198 21.24 14.36 7.75
C VAL A 198 21.69 14.31 9.21
N LEU A 199 20.75 14.30 10.16
CA LEU A 199 21.06 14.26 11.60
C LEU A 199 21.82 12.98 11.99
N GLN A 200 21.41 11.83 11.46
CA GLN A 200 22.13 10.57 11.66
C GLN A 200 23.54 10.63 11.02
N GLY A 201 23.66 11.23 9.84
CA GLY A 201 24.93 11.51 9.16
C GLY A 201 25.91 12.30 10.03
N LEU A 202 25.42 13.37 10.66
CA LEU A 202 26.23 14.20 11.57
C LEU A 202 26.60 13.45 12.86
N SER A 203 25.76 12.53 13.34
CA SER A 203 26.07 11.70 14.51
C SER A 203 27.10 10.59 14.23
N LEU A 204 27.30 10.19 12.97
CA LEU A 204 28.26 9.13 12.62
C LEU A 204 29.70 9.56 12.86
N SER A 205 30.02 10.85 12.72
CA SER A 205 31.35 11.37 13.01
C SER A 205 31.68 11.39 14.49
N THR A 206 30.70 11.27 15.39
CA THR A 206 30.95 11.22 16.84
C THR A 206 31.09 9.79 17.37
N LEU A 207 30.83 8.78 16.55
CA LEU A 207 30.96 7.37 16.92
C LEU A 207 32.38 6.87 16.64
N HIS A 208 33.14 6.64 17.70
CA HIS A 208 34.51 6.12 17.65
C HIS A 208 34.62 4.82 18.46
N SER A 209 35.35 3.86 17.92
CA SER A 209 35.91 2.75 18.71
C SER A 209 37.39 3.04 19.01
N SER A 210 38.00 2.28 19.92
CA SER A 210 39.44 2.38 20.22
C SER A 210 40.35 2.11 19.03
N VAL A 211 39.81 1.54 17.93
CA VAL A 211 40.56 1.12 16.75
C VAL A 211 40.24 1.99 15.54
N GLN A 212 38.96 2.31 15.28
CA GLN A 212 38.50 3.03 14.09
C GLN A 212 37.23 3.88 14.36
N GLN A 213 37.08 4.95 13.60
CA GLN A 213 35.86 5.79 13.58
C GLN A 213 34.83 5.22 12.60
N ALA A 214 33.54 5.30 12.95
CA ALA A 214 32.45 4.70 12.18
C ALA A 214 32.33 5.23 10.74
N SER A 215 32.69 6.51 10.50
CA SER A 215 32.70 7.13 9.17
C SER A 215 33.68 6.46 8.19
N HIS A 216 34.78 5.90 8.68
CA HIS A 216 35.79 5.23 7.85
C HIS A 216 35.39 3.81 7.44
N LEU A 217 34.41 3.20 8.13
CA LEU A 217 33.88 1.88 7.77
C LEU A 217 32.92 1.91 6.57
N ALA A 218 32.35 3.09 6.28
CA ALA A 218 31.40 3.29 5.19
C ALA A 218 31.72 4.60 4.43
N PRO A 219 32.83 4.67 3.67
CA PRO A 219 33.25 5.88 2.98
C PRO A 219 32.19 6.40 1.99
N ASP A 220 31.42 5.49 1.37
CA ASP A 220 30.36 5.83 0.40
C ASP A 220 29.00 6.16 1.05
N TYR A 221 28.90 6.21 2.39
CA TYR A 221 27.64 6.39 3.11
C TYR A 221 26.85 7.62 2.62
N GLY A 222 27.52 8.76 2.47
CA GLY A 222 26.89 10.00 1.98
C GLY A 222 26.31 9.83 0.58
N MET A 223 27.08 9.26 -0.35
CA MET A 223 26.64 9.02 -1.72
C MET A 223 25.43 8.07 -1.77
N LEU A 224 25.46 6.97 -1.00
CA LEU A 224 24.35 6.00 -0.94
C LEU A 224 23.06 6.65 -0.38
N LYS A 225 23.18 7.53 0.62
CA LYS A 225 22.02 8.26 1.18
C LYS A 225 21.46 9.28 0.20
N VAL A 226 22.29 9.96 -0.58
CA VAL A 226 21.84 10.87 -1.65
C VAL A 226 21.06 10.09 -2.71
N TRP A 227 21.60 8.96 -3.20
CA TRP A 227 20.88 8.12 -4.15
C TRP A 227 19.54 7.63 -3.62
N ARG A 228 19.47 7.25 -2.33
CA ARG A 228 18.21 6.90 -1.68
C ARG A 228 17.20 8.05 -1.76
N ILE A 229 17.61 9.28 -1.41
CA ILE A 229 16.71 10.45 -1.44
C ILE A 229 16.23 10.71 -2.88
N VAL A 230 17.13 10.67 -3.86
CA VAL A 230 16.81 10.87 -5.28
C VAL A 230 15.80 9.82 -5.75
N LEU A 231 16.01 8.55 -5.44
CA LEU A 231 15.11 7.46 -5.84
C LEU A 231 13.73 7.58 -5.17
N LEU A 232 13.68 7.92 -3.88
CA LEU A 232 12.41 8.12 -3.17
C LEU A 232 11.65 9.33 -3.71
N ALA A 233 12.34 10.45 -3.96
CA ALA A 233 11.75 11.64 -4.55
C ALA A 233 11.26 11.38 -5.99
N ALA A 234 12.02 10.64 -6.79
CA ALA A 234 11.61 10.23 -8.14
C ALA A 234 10.39 9.30 -8.09
N GLY A 235 10.37 8.31 -7.20
CA GLY A 235 9.22 7.41 -7.02
C GLY A 235 7.94 8.15 -6.64
N LEU A 236 8.02 9.07 -5.66
CA LEU A 236 6.90 9.93 -5.28
C LEU A 236 6.51 10.87 -6.43
N GLY A 237 7.47 11.49 -7.11
CA GLY A 237 7.23 12.36 -8.27
C GLY A 237 6.52 11.64 -9.41
N CYS A 238 6.91 10.40 -9.73
CA CYS A 238 6.25 9.55 -10.71
C CYS A 238 4.79 9.25 -10.34
N TRP A 239 4.50 9.09 -9.04
CA TRP A 239 3.13 8.86 -8.56
C TRP A 239 2.29 10.16 -8.55
N LEU A 240 2.86 11.30 -8.13
CA LEU A 240 2.18 12.60 -8.12
C LEU A 240 1.93 13.16 -9.54
N CYS A 241 2.80 12.90 -10.51
CA CYS A 241 2.69 13.46 -11.87
C CYS A 241 1.33 13.16 -12.55
N PRO A 242 0.82 11.91 -12.57
CA PRO A 242 -0.52 11.60 -13.08
C PRO A 242 -1.65 12.26 -12.29
N LEU A 243 -1.50 12.40 -10.97
CA LEU A 243 -2.50 12.98 -10.07
C LEU A 243 -2.66 14.49 -10.30
N ILE A 244 -1.55 15.21 -10.47
CA ILE A 244 -1.52 16.65 -10.78
C ILE A 244 -2.04 16.91 -12.20
N ARG A 245 -1.68 16.05 -13.17
CA ARG A 245 -2.09 16.22 -14.57
C ARG A 245 -3.55 15.85 -14.86
N ARG A 246 -4.33 15.40 -13.86
CA ARG A 246 -5.72 14.90 -14.00
C ARG A 246 -5.91 13.94 -15.19
N ARG A 247 -4.85 13.27 -15.62
CA ARG A 247 -4.92 12.22 -16.64
C ARG A 247 -4.97 10.89 -15.91
N GLU A 248 -5.96 10.07 -16.26
CA GLU A 248 -5.89 8.63 -15.99
C GLU A 248 -4.51 8.16 -16.52
N PRO A 249 -3.56 7.72 -15.66
CA PRO A 249 -2.40 7.02 -16.17
C PRO A 249 -2.97 5.78 -16.84
N HIS A 250 -2.79 5.70 -18.16
CA HIS A 250 -3.16 4.52 -18.92
C HIS A 250 -2.48 3.33 -18.24
N THR A 251 -3.26 2.48 -17.57
CA THR A 251 -2.81 1.24 -16.90
C THR A 251 -2.39 0.16 -17.90
N VAL A 252 -1.94 0.57 -19.08
CA VAL A 252 -1.60 -0.29 -20.21
C VAL A 252 -0.20 0.08 -20.69
N TRP A 253 0.80 -0.13 -19.84
CA TRP A 253 2.19 -0.23 -20.31
C TRP A 253 2.77 -1.64 -20.17
N PHE A 254 2.10 -2.56 -19.46
CA PHE A 254 2.57 -3.95 -19.30
C PHE A 254 1.76 -5.02 -20.05
N ALA A 255 0.72 -4.69 -20.83
CA ALA A 255 -0.16 -5.73 -21.40
C ALA A 255 -0.60 -5.56 -22.87
N ALA A 256 -0.14 -4.57 -23.64
CA ALA A 256 -0.66 -4.42 -25.01
C ALA A 256 0.36 -3.90 -26.03
N ARG A 257 1.28 -4.78 -26.44
CA ARG A 257 1.87 -4.72 -27.79
C ARG A 257 1.42 -5.90 -28.67
N CYS A 258 0.16 -6.34 -28.50
CA CYS A 258 -0.45 -7.36 -29.38
C CYS A 258 -1.80 -6.97 -30.00
N ARG A 259 -2.19 -5.69 -30.02
CA ARG A 259 -3.28 -5.20 -30.91
C ARG A 259 -3.00 -3.79 -31.41
N ALA A 260 -1.92 -3.62 -32.16
CA ALA A 260 -1.82 -2.50 -33.11
C ALA A 260 -2.16 -3.06 -34.48
N GLY A 261 -3.40 -2.85 -34.93
CA GLY A 261 -3.86 -3.32 -36.24
C GLY A 261 -5.36 -3.41 -36.40
N ALA A 262 -6.10 -2.33 -36.15
CA ALA A 262 -7.36 -2.02 -36.84
C ALA A 262 -7.85 -0.64 -36.36
N GLY A 263 -7.88 0.32 -37.28
CA GLY A 263 -8.30 1.69 -37.02
C GLY A 263 -9.78 1.82 -36.69
N GLY A 264 -10.14 2.92 -36.04
CA GLY A 264 -11.54 3.28 -35.83
C GLY A 264 -11.74 4.37 -34.77
N ARG A 265 -11.78 5.63 -35.23
CA ARG A 265 -12.43 6.82 -34.67
C ARG A 265 -12.93 6.75 -33.22
N ASN A 266 -12.30 7.51 -32.33
CA ASN A 266 -12.81 7.83 -31.00
C ASN A 266 -13.80 8.99 -31.06
N TYR A 267 -15.10 8.68 -31.04
CA TYR A 267 -16.12 9.58 -30.48
C TYR A 267 -16.63 8.92 -29.19
N TRP A 268 -16.40 9.57 -28.06
CA TRP A 268 -17.03 9.21 -26.79
C TRP A 268 -18.38 9.92 -26.68
N PRO A 269 -19.49 9.20 -26.43
CA PRO A 269 -20.62 9.79 -25.73
C PRO A 269 -20.81 9.13 -24.36
N ARG A 270 -20.88 9.98 -23.35
CA ARG A 270 -21.40 9.67 -22.01
C ARG A 270 -22.89 9.35 -22.12
N THR A 271 -23.28 8.08 -21.94
CA THR A 271 -24.64 7.72 -21.50
C THR A 271 -24.66 6.23 -21.11
N PHE A 272 -24.66 5.97 -19.80
CA PHE A 272 -24.94 4.63 -19.25
C PHE A 272 -26.47 4.53 -19.05
N LEU A 273 -27.14 3.69 -19.84
CA LEU A 273 -28.54 3.33 -19.67
C LEU A 273 -28.62 1.95 -19.01
N TRP A 274 -29.30 1.85 -17.88
CA TRP A 274 -29.59 0.57 -17.20
C TRP A 274 -30.98 0.08 -17.61
N PRO A 275 -31.20 -1.22 -17.90
CA PRO A 275 -32.55 -1.74 -18.09
C PRO A 275 -33.19 -2.02 -16.72
N ALA A 276 -34.31 -1.36 -16.42
CA ALA A 276 -35.21 -1.75 -15.34
C ALA A 276 -36.45 -2.44 -15.95
N TYR A 277 -36.83 -3.60 -15.42
CA TYR A 277 -38.00 -4.36 -15.85
C TYR A 277 -39.21 -3.95 -15.01
N ASP A 278 -40.18 -3.25 -15.60
CA ASP A 278 -41.44 -2.88 -14.95
C ASP A 278 -42.46 -4.03 -15.10
N ARG A 279 -42.91 -4.59 -13.97
CA ARG A 279 -43.81 -5.76 -13.91
C ARG A 279 -45.28 -5.43 -14.19
N ARG A 280 -45.70 -4.17 -14.38
CA ARG A 280 -47.13 -3.85 -14.56
C ARG A 280 -47.66 -3.86 -15.99
N TYR A 281 -46.81 -3.78 -17.02
CA TYR A 281 -47.27 -3.65 -18.42
C TYR A 281 -46.51 -4.49 -19.48
N GLY A 282 -45.68 -5.45 -19.06
CA GLY A 282 -45.15 -6.50 -19.97
C GLY A 282 -44.35 -6.02 -21.19
N SER A 283 -43.75 -4.82 -21.20
CA SER A 283 -42.91 -4.32 -22.30
C SER A 283 -41.71 -3.52 -21.79
N ARG A 284 -40.56 -3.64 -22.50
CA ARG A 284 -39.31 -2.93 -22.16
C ARG A 284 -39.41 -1.46 -22.58
N ARG A 285 -39.33 -0.52 -21.64
CA ARG A 285 -39.14 0.92 -21.92
C ARG A 285 -37.81 1.43 -21.35
N LEU A 286 -37.13 2.28 -22.13
CA LEU A 286 -35.96 3.05 -21.68
C LEU A 286 -36.45 4.33 -21.00
N ILE A 287 -36.07 4.54 -19.75
CA ILE A 287 -36.31 5.80 -19.03
C ILE A 287 -35.02 6.62 -19.14
N CYS A 288 -35.06 7.75 -19.84
CA CYS A 288 -33.97 8.72 -19.87
C CYS A 288 -34.13 9.66 -18.67
N ALA A 289 -33.03 9.98 -17.98
CA ALA A 289 -33.00 10.92 -16.86
C ALA A 289 -33.07 12.37 -17.38
N CYS A 290 -34.19 12.74 -17.99
CA CYS A 290 -34.65 14.10 -18.14
C CYS A 290 -36.18 14.00 -18.17
N GLY A 291 -36.88 14.69 -17.29
CA GLY A 291 -38.32 14.54 -17.04
C GLY A 291 -39.21 15.00 -18.19
N ALA A 292 -39.13 14.35 -19.34
CA ALA A 292 -40.04 14.50 -20.47
C ALA A 292 -40.20 13.15 -21.17
N THR A 293 -41.38 12.55 -21.07
CA THR A 293 -41.76 11.34 -21.79
C THR A 293 -41.87 11.64 -23.29
N ARG A 294 -40.93 11.14 -24.10
CA ARG A 294 -41.10 11.03 -25.56
C ARG A 294 -41.19 9.57 -25.97
N THR A 295 -42.00 9.28 -26.99
CA THR A 295 -42.27 7.91 -27.45
C THR A 295 -41.32 7.52 -28.57
N PHE A 296 -41.08 6.22 -28.75
CA PHE A 296 -40.16 5.65 -29.75
C PHE A 296 -40.47 6.06 -31.20
N ARG A 297 -41.69 6.56 -31.47
CA ARG A 297 -42.12 7.07 -32.77
C ARG A 297 -41.54 8.45 -33.09
N ASP A 298 -41.13 9.22 -32.07
CA ASP A 298 -40.66 10.60 -32.23
C ASP A 298 -39.18 10.68 -32.68
N CYS A 299 -38.36 9.64 -32.41
CA CYS A 299 -36.94 9.61 -32.82
C CYS A 299 -36.72 9.17 -34.29
N LEU A 300 -37.75 8.65 -34.96
CA LEU A 300 -37.62 8.13 -36.33
C LEU A 300 -37.83 9.20 -37.41
N ASN A 301 -38.29 10.41 -37.05
CA ASN A 301 -38.61 11.48 -37.99
C ASN A 301 -37.51 12.54 -38.18
N ASP A 302 -36.41 12.53 -37.41
CA ASP A 302 -35.39 13.59 -37.45
C ASP A 302 -34.22 13.33 -38.44
N HIS A 303 -34.35 12.35 -39.34
CA HIS A 303 -33.35 12.07 -40.37
C HIS A 303 -33.94 12.06 -41.79
N PHE A 304 -34.66 13.11 -42.19
CA PHE A 304 -34.83 13.46 -43.60
C PHE A 304 -35.12 14.97 -43.72
N PHE A 305 -34.43 15.65 -44.65
CA PHE A 305 -34.43 17.09 -44.99
C PHE A 305 -33.46 18.01 -44.23
N THR A 306 -32.28 18.26 -44.80
CA THR A 306 -31.95 19.51 -45.53
C THR A 306 -30.50 19.50 -46.05
N THR A 307 -30.39 19.76 -47.37
CA THR A 307 -29.21 20.04 -48.22
C THR A 307 -28.06 19.04 -48.26
#